data_AF-A0A261AUH9-F1
#
_entry.id   AF-A0A261AUH9-F1
#
_cell.length_a   1.000
_cell.length_b   1.000
_cell.length_c   1.000
_cell.angle_alpha   90.00
_cell.angle_beta   90.00
_cell.angle_gamma   90.00
#
_symmetry.space_group_name_H-M   'P 1'
#
loop_
_entity.id
_entity.type
_entity.pdbx_description
1 polymer ?
#
loop_
_entity_poly.entity_id
_entity_poly.type
_entity_poly.pdbx_seq_one_letter_code
_entity_poly.pdbx_strand_id
1 'polypeptide(L)'
;MLSILLLLLVYQVTVILSSQWTSSQFPDLRGPSVNQCVAVLPRNKQQLYVCDPDHMLNNTQAMQLNIQLQELAVGTPCHCQRRSQCTTGIEGSGGKEGLHGFIVSIAIVKNLYMHMHSPSDTQLTERAEAFCRALEGRWALGDCGNSVIVFVWQHYKKMVIWPARLAEKYITMEERKAILTKVNDYAQTDDWFPALSTIIKEISNELNGPPEPRFDTGTLSLLLSVGLAVGLTLFITCCVCAFRCCGNVKTRERRKSVERAMDNLRNSVIRRGNP
;
A
#
# COMPACT_ATOMS: atom_id res chain seq x y z
N MET A 1 40.05 -22.38 -36.99
CA MET A 1 40.04 -21.17 -36.12
C MET A 1 38.99 -20.15 -36.53
N LEU A 2 38.87 -19.79 -37.81
CA LEU A 2 37.87 -18.81 -38.28
C LEU A 2 36.42 -19.17 -37.93
N SER A 3 36.05 -20.46 -38.04
CA SER A 3 34.70 -20.96 -37.72
C SER A 3 34.35 -20.85 -36.22
N ILE A 4 35.33 -21.07 -35.34
CA ILE A 4 35.15 -20.93 -33.87
C ILE A 4 34.99 -19.45 -33.50
N LEU A 5 35.76 -18.57 -34.15
CA LEU A 5 35.64 -17.12 -33.96
C LEU A 5 34.27 -16.61 -34.44
N LEU A 6 33.76 -17.13 -35.56
CA LEU A 6 32.44 -16.78 -36.10
C LEU A 6 31.30 -17.25 -35.17
N LEU A 7 31.40 -18.48 -34.65
CA LEU A 7 30.43 -19.02 -33.68
C LEU A 7 30.43 -18.24 -32.37
N LEU A 8 31.60 -17.82 -31.87
CA LEU A 8 31.71 -16.96 -30.70
C LEU A 8 31.14 -15.56 -30.96
N LEU A 9 31.36 -14.98 -32.14
CA LEU A 9 30.78 -13.69 -32.53
C LEU A 9 29.25 -13.77 -32.64
N VAL A 10 28.71 -14.82 -33.25
CA VAL A 10 27.26 -15.05 -33.34
C VAL A 10 26.64 -15.31 -31.96
N TYR A 11 27.35 -16.02 -31.07
CA TYR A 11 26.94 -16.22 -29.68
C TYR A 11 26.94 -14.91 -28.88
N GLN A 12 27.97 -14.07 -29.03
CA GLN A 12 28.02 -12.76 -28.38
C GLN A 12 26.92 -11.82 -28.88
N VAL A 13 26.63 -11.82 -30.19
CA VAL A 13 25.55 -11.00 -30.78
C VAL A 13 24.17 -11.48 -30.32
N THR A 14 23.94 -12.79 -30.18
CA THR A 14 22.66 -13.33 -29.69
C THR A 14 22.44 -13.07 -28.21
N VAL A 15 23.49 -13.05 -27.37
CA VAL A 15 23.40 -12.65 -25.95
C VAL A 15 23.05 -11.16 -25.80
N ILE A 16 23.53 -10.30 -26.71
CA ILE A 16 23.23 -8.86 -26.70
C ILE A 16 21.78 -8.57 -27.15
N LEU A 17 21.16 -9.46 -27.93
CA LEU A 17 19.77 -9.34 -28.41
C LEU A 17 18.70 -9.90 -27.46
N SER A 18 18.97 -9.96 -26.14
CA SER A 18 17.84 -9.98 -25.20
C SER A 18 17.07 -8.66 -25.35
N SER A 19 15.82 -8.70 -25.78
CA SER A 19 15.00 -7.50 -25.94
C SER A 19 14.90 -6.80 -24.59
N GLN A 20 15.56 -5.64 -24.47
CA GLN A 20 15.44 -4.81 -23.28
C GLN A 20 14.20 -3.95 -23.42
N TRP A 21 13.24 -4.14 -22.51
CA TRP A 21 11.98 -3.43 -22.56
C TRP A 21 12.09 -2.03 -21.94
N THR A 22 11.50 -1.04 -22.59
CA THR A 22 11.16 0.24 -21.98
C THR A 22 9.67 0.26 -21.63
N SER A 23 9.27 1.12 -20.70
CA SER A 23 7.85 1.25 -20.33
C SER A 23 6.95 1.71 -21.47
N SER A 24 7.48 2.37 -22.51
CA SER A 24 6.73 2.78 -23.70
C SER A 24 6.61 1.67 -24.75
N GLN A 25 7.62 0.79 -24.86
CA GLN A 25 7.62 -0.32 -25.81
C GLN A 25 6.89 -1.55 -25.26
N PHE A 26 6.78 -1.68 -23.94
CA PHE A 26 6.08 -2.82 -23.35
C PHE A 26 4.62 -2.88 -23.83
N PRO A 27 4.10 -4.08 -24.18
CA PRO A 27 2.79 -4.20 -24.78
C PRO A 27 1.66 -3.73 -23.86
N ASP A 28 0.54 -3.38 -24.48
CA ASP A 28 -0.63 -2.87 -23.81
C ASP A 28 -1.73 -3.94 -23.70
N LEU A 29 -2.14 -4.30 -22.48
CA LEU A 29 -3.20 -5.27 -22.26
C LEU A 29 -4.56 -4.81 -22.80
N ARG A 30 -4.77 -3.50 -22.92
CA ARG A 30 -6.03 -2.91 -23.40
C ARG A 30 -5.88 -2.22 -24.76
N GLY A 31 -4.66 -2.19 -25.29
CA GLY A 31 -4.33 -1.54 -26.56
C GLY A 31 -4.13 -2.51 -27.73
N PRO A 32 -3.72 -1.97 -28.89
CA PRO A 32 -3.54 -2.75 -30.12
C PRO A 32 -2.36 -3.74 -30.06
N SER A 33 -1.44 -3.56 -29.10
CA SER A 33 -0.29 -4.46 -28.92
C SER A 33 -0.58 -5.66 -28.01
N VAL A 34 -1.83 -5.88 -27.57
CA VAL A 34 -2.21 -7.01 -26.69
C VAL A 34 -1.79 -8.38 -27.23
N ASN A 35 -1.73 -8.55 -28.56
CA ASN A 35 -1.30 -9.80 -29.19
C ASN A 35 0.18 -10.14 -28.95
N GLN A 36 0.98 -9.18 -28.47
CA GLN A 36 2.38 -9.39 -28.09
C GLN A 36 2.50 -9.92 -26.66
N CYS A 37 1.44 -9.83 -25.83
CA CYS A 37 1.48 -10.24 -24.43
C CYS A 37 1.51 -11.76 -24.24
N VAL A 38 0.86 -12.54 -25.09
CA VAL A 38 0.84 -14.01 -24.98
C VAL A 38 0.78 -14.64 -26.36
N ALA A 39 1.39 -15.81 -26.53
CA ALA A 39 1.34 -16.53 -27.80
C ALA A 39 -0.05 -17.11 -28.09
N VAL A 40 -0.85 -17.39 -27.06
CA VAL A 40 -2.21 -17.92 -27.18
C VAL A 40 -3.18 -17.04 -26.40
N LEU A 41 -4.10 -16.40 -27.13
CA LEU A 41 -5.15 -15.60 -26.52
C LEU A 41 -6.27 -16.49 -25.93
N PRO A 42 -6.90 -16.07 -24.82
CA PRO A 42 -8.09 -16.71 -24.31
C PRO A 42 -9.19 -16.85 -25.38
N ARG A 43 -9.84 -18.00 -25.44
CA ARG A 43 -11.01 -18.19 -26.31
C ARG A 43 -12.18 -17.35 -25.78
N ASN A 44 -13.13 -16.98 -26.64
CA ASN A 44 -14.38 -16.28 -26.30
C ASN A 44 -14.23 -14.82 -25.81
N LYS A 45 -13.27 -14.05 -26.35
CA LYS A 45 -13.09 -12.61 -26.01
C LYS A 45 -12.90 -12.36 -24.50
N GLN A 46 -12.46 -13.35 -23.74
CA GLN A 46 -12.11 -13.15 -22.33
C GLN A 46 -11.01 -12.11 -22.22
N GLN A 47 -11.08 -11.29 -21.17
CA GLN A 47 -10.06 -10.29 -20.92
C GLN A 47 -8.73 -10.97 -20.61
N LEU A 48 -7.66 -10.40 -21.15
CA LEU A 48 -6.30 -10.79 -20.84
C LEU A 48 -5.81 -9.98 -19.64
N TYR A 49 -5.24 -10.67 -18.65
CA TYR A 49 -4.69 -10.10 -17.42
C TYR A 49 -3.18 -10.37 -17.28
N VAL A 50 -2.60 -11.23 -18.12
CA VAL A 50 -1.17 -11.58 -18.10
C VAL A 50 -0.50 -11.05 -19.36
N CYS A 51 0.59 -10.31 -19.20
CA CYS A 51 1.45 -9.87 -20.28
C CYS A 51 2.87 -10.40 -20.11
N ASP A 52 3.22 -11.38 -20.95
CA ASP A 52 4.49 -12.09 -21.04
C ASP A 52 5.04 -12.11 -22.48
N PRO A 53 5.54 -10.97 -22.99
CA PRO A 53 6.09 -10.89 -24.34
C PRO A 53 7.39 -11.66 -24.53
N ASP A 54 8.09 -12.00 -23.44
CA ASP A 54 9.36 -12.73 -23.48
C ASP A 54 9.17 -14.26 -23.37
N HIS A 55 7.92 -14.71 -23.24
CA HIS A 55 7.51 -16.11 -23.12
C HIS A 55 8.25 -16.84 -21.98
N MET A 56 8.31 -16.20 -20.82
CA MET A 56 8.85 -16.80 -19.59
C MET A 56 7.94 -17.89 -19.03
N LEU A 57 6.65 -17.81 -19.33
CA LEU A 57 5.63 -18.81 -18.99
C LEU A 57 5.28 -19.61 -20.24
N ASN A 58 5.01 -20.90 -20.06
CA ASN A 58 4.41 -21.68 -21.13
C ASN A 58 2.91 -21.32 -21.30
N ASN A 59 2.34 -21.67 -22.45
CA ASN A 59 0.95 -21.32 -22.78
C ASN A 59 -0.08 -21.82 -21.75
N THR A 60 0.15 -23.01 -21.19
CA THR A 60 -0.75 -23.60 -20.18
C THR A 60 -0.68 -22.82 -18.88
N GLN A 61 0.52 -22.47 -18.41
CA GLN A 61 0.77 -21.67 -17.22
C GLN A 61 0.17 -20.27 -17.37
N ALA A 62 0.42 -19.60 -18.49
CA ALA A 62 -0.13 -18.28 -18.78
C ALA A 62 -1.66 -18.29 -18.78
N MET A 63 -2.28 -19.31 -19.40
CA MET A 63 -3.74 -19.46 -19.41
C MET A 63 -4.30 -19.75 -18.00
N GLN A 64 -3.64 -20.60 -17.22
CA GLN A 64 -4.05 -20.90 -15.84
C GLN A 64 -3.99 -19.65 -14.95
N LEU A 65 -2.92 -18.86 -15.04
CA LEU A 65 -2.83 -17.59 -14.31
C LEU A 65 -3.91 -16.61 -14.77
N ASN A 66 -4.21 -16.54 -16.07
CA ASN A 66 -5.27 -15.68 -16.58
C ASN A 66 -6.66 -16.06 -16.02
N ILE A 67 -6.95 -17.36 -15.91
CA ILE A 67 -8.18 -17.87 -15.29
C ILE A 67 -8.22 -17.49 -13.80
N GLN A 68 -7.13 -17.70 -13.05
CA GLN A 68 -7.07 -17.33 -11.62
C GLN A 68 -7.29 -15.82 -11.41
N LEU A 69 -6.73 -14.97 -12.27
CA LEU A 69 -6.93 -13.52 -12.22
C LEU A 69 -8.37 -13.13 -12.57
N GLN A 70 -8.99 -13.81 -13.53
CA GLN A 70 -10.40 -13.61 -13.85
C GLN A 70 -11.29 -14.00 -12.67
N GLU A 71 -11.03 -15.15 -12.04
CA GLU A 71 -11.74 -15.62 -10.84
C GLU A 71 -11.58 -14.63 -9.68
N LEU A 72 -10.38 -14.10 -9.46
CA LEU A 72 -10.14 -13.04 -8.48
C LEU A 72 -10.98 -11.80 -8.79
N ALA A 73 -11.01 -11.36 -10.06
CA ALA A 73 -11.75 -10.18 -10.46
C ALA A 73 -13.26 -10.31 -10.21
N VAL A 74 -13.85 -11.48 -10.47
CA VAL A 74 -15.29 -11.70 -10.21
C VAL A 74 -15.60 -12.12 -8.77
N GLY A 75 -14.61 -12.65 -8.06
CA GLY A 75 -14.73 -13.14 -6.68
C GLY A 75 -14.53 -12.07 -5.62
N THR A 76 -13.89 -10.95 -5.96
CA THR A 76 -13.68 -9.82 -5.04
C THR A 76 -14.83 -8.81 -5.08
N PRO A 77 -15.14 -8.15 -3.96
CA PRO A 77 -16.17 -7.12 -3.91
C PRO A 77 -15.76 -5.85 -4.67
N CYS A 78 -16.72 -5.20 -5.31
CA CYS A 78 -16.49 -3.89 -5.91
C CYS A 78 -16.73 -2.76 -4.91
N HIS A 79 -15.69 -1.95 -4.69
CA HIS A 79 -15.73 -0.79 -3.78
C HIS A 79 -15.72 0.56 -4.52
N CYS A 80 -15.98 0.56 -5.83
CA CYS A 80 -16.15 1.80 -6.59
C CYS A 80 -17.44 2.53 -6.18
N GLN A 81 -17.44 3.86 -6.31
CA GLN A 81 -18.59 4.68 -5.95
C GLN A 81 -19.79 4.46 -6.88
N ARG A 82 -19.53 4.21 -8.18
CA ARG A 82 -20.59 3.96 -9.17
C ARG A 82 -20.59 2.50 -9.58
N ARG A 83 -21.77 1.88 -9.60
CA ARG A 83 -21.94 0.48 -10.03
C ARG A 83 -21.46 0.22 -11.47
N SER A 84 -21.57 1.21 -12.36
CA SER A 84 -21.10 1.12 -13.74
C SER A 84 -19.58 0.95 -13.88
N GLN A 85 -18.81 1.25 -12.82
CA GLN A 85 -17.37 1.02 -12.76
C GLN A 85 -17.01 -0.41 -12.34
N CYS A 86 -18.03 -1.24 -12.10
CA CYS A 86 -17.88 -2.63 -11.68
C CYS A 86 -18.45 -3.59 -12.72
N THR A 87 -19.04 -3.09 -13.81
CA THR A 87 -19.68 -3.93 -14.83
C THR A 87 -18.66 -4.29 -15.88
N THR A 88 -18.47 -5.59 -16.15
CA THR A 88 -17.47 -6.06 -17.14
C THR A 88 -17.89 -5.82 -18.59
N GLY A 89 -19.11 -5.34 -18.85
CA GLY A 89 -19.67 -5.26 -20.20
C GLY A 89 -19.86 -6.62 -20.87
N ILE A 90 -19.68 -7.71 -20.13
CA ILE A 90 -19.82 -9.09 -20.58
C ILE A 90 -21.10 -9.65 -19.94
N GLU A 91 -22.03 -10.14 -20.78
CA GLU A 91 -23.23 -10.83 -20.32
C GLU A 91 -22.84 -12.05 -19.48
N GLY A 92 -23.21 -12.05 -18.20
CA GLY A 92 -23.03 -13.20 -17.32
C GLY A 92 -23.98 -14.33 -17.72
N SER A 93 -23.66 -15.57 -17.29
CA SER A 93 -24.60 -16.68 -17.38
C SER A 93 -25.89 -16.32 -16.63
N GLY A 94 -27.01 -16.24 -17.36
CA GLY A 94 -28.34 -15.92 -16.82
C GLY A 94 -28.85 -14.49 -17.05
N GLY A 95 -28.27 -13.73 -17.99
CA GLY A 95 -28.81 -12.42 -18.40
C GLY A 95 -28.60 -11.28 -17.39
N LYS A 96 -27.67 -11.46 -16.43
CA LYS A 96 -27.18 -10.40 -15.54
C LYS A 96 -25.77 -10.01 -15.96
N GLU A 97 -25.51 -8.72 -16.12
CA GLU A 97 -24.17 -8.19 -16.40
C GLU A 97 -23.17 -8.70 -15.35
N GLY A 98 -22.01 -9.20 -15.81
CA GLY A 98 -20.94 -9.63 -14.91
C GLY A 98 -20.43 -8.46 -14.09
N LEU A 99 -20.43 -8.61 -12.77
CA LEU A 99 -19.80 -7.66 -11.86
C LEU A 99 -18.36 -8.10 -11.57
N HIS A 100 -17.43 -7.15 -11.49
CA HIS A 100 -16.06 -7.36 -11.06
C HIS A 100 -15.71 -6.40 -9.91
N GLY A 101 -14.86 -6.86 -9.00
CA GLY A 101 -14.28 -6.11 -7.91
C GLY A 101 -12.94 -5.51 -8.29
N PHE A 102 -11.86 -6.09 -7.76
CA PHE A 102 -10.49 -5.64 -8.02
C PHE A 102 -9.90 -6.30 -9.27
N ILE A 103 -9.17 -5.53 -10.07
CA ILE A 103 -8.49 -6.04 -11.27
C ILE A 103 -7.01 -6.23 -10.99
N VAL A 104 -6.57 -7.47 -10.88
CA VAL A 104 -5.14 -7.79 -10.78
C VAL A 104 -4.61 -8.17 -12.15
N SER A 105 -3.42 -7.70 -12.52
CA SER A 105 -2.78 -8.03 -13.79
C SER A 105 -1.29 -8.26 -13.59
N ILE A 106 -0.71 -9.12 -14.43
CA ILE A 106 0.70 -9.52 -14.35
C ILE A 106 1.45 -8.94 -15.55
N ALA A 107 2.57 -8.28 -15.28
CA ALA A 107 3.56 -7.89 -16.29
C ALA A 107 4.86 -8.64 -15.99
N ILE A 108 5.38 -9.39 -16.96
CA ILE A 108 6.61 -10.17 -16.79
C ILE A 108 7.56 -9.92 -17.95
N VAL A 109 8.84 -9.68 -17.61
CA VAL A 109 9.91 -9.38 -18.56
C VAL A 109 11.20 -10.07 -18.16
N LYS A 110 11.98 -10.47 -19.17
CA LYS A 110 13.37 -10.90 -19.02
C LYS A 110 14.21 -9.76 -18.50
N ASN A 111 14.16 -8.61 -19.17
CA ASN A 111 14.95 -7.47 -18.79
C ASN A 111 14.32 -6.11 -19.14
N LEU A 112 14.61 -5.10 -18.32
CA LEU A 112 14.32 -3.71 -18.63
C LEU A 112 15.57 -3.00 -19.12
N TYR A 113 15.37 -2.02 -20.01
CA TYR A 113 16.44 -1.11 -20.40
C TYR A 113 16.88 -0.25 -19.20
N MET A 114 18.19 -0.29 -18.93
CA MET A 114 18.87 0.36 -17.82
C MET A 114 20.04 1.20 -18.35
N HIS A 115 20.16 2.43 -17.87
CA HIS A 115 21.27 3.32 -18.22
C HIS A 115 22.51 3.14 -17.33
N MET A 116 22.45 2.30 -16.30
CA MET A 116 23.48 2.14 -15.28
C MET A 116 24.02 0.71 -15.27
N HIS A 117 25.34 0.58 -15.12
CA HIS A 117 26.00 -0.70 -14.90
C HIS A 117 26.08 -0.94 -13.38
N SER A 118 25.58 -2.08 -12.90
CA SER A 118 25.55 -2.48 -11.47
C SER A 118 24.69 -1.59 -10.55
N PRO A 119 23.36 -1.54 -10.77
CA PRO A 119 22.44 -0.78 -9.92
C PRO A 119 22.33 -1.37 -8.50
N SER A 120 22.09 -0.51 -7.51
CA SER A 120 21.73 -0.92 -6.14
C SER A 120 20.31 -1.50 -6.09
N ASP A 121 19.99 -2.26 -5.03
CA ASP A 121 18.64 -2.80 -4.84
C ASP A 121 17.55 -1.70 -4.77
N THR A 122 17.89 -0.54 -4.19
CA THR A 122 17.00 0.62 -4.16
C THR A 122 16.73 1.16 -5.56
N GLN A 123 17.76 1.31 -6.39
CA GLN A 123 17.62 1.75 -7.78
C GLN A 123 16.81 0.75 -8.63
N LEU A 124 16.98 -0.55 -8.39
CA LEU A 124 16.18 -1.59 -9.03
C LEU A 124 14.71 -1.49 -8.65
N THR A 125 14.43 -1.26 -7.36
CA THR A 125 13.07 -1.08 -6.84
C THR A 125 12.42 0.16 -7.43
N GLU A 126 13.10 1.31 -7.38
CA GLU A 126 12.62 2.57 -7.95
C GLU A 126 12.34 2.44 -9.46
N ARG A 127 13.21 1.74 -10.19
CA ARG A 127 13.01 1.50 -11.62
C ARG A 127 11.80 0.62 -11.89
N ALA A 128 11.63 -0.46 -11.14
CA ALA A 128 10.50 -1.38 -11.28
C ALA A 128 9.17 -0.68 -10.94
N GLU A 129 9.14 0.13 -9.87
CA GLU A 129 7.98 0.94 -9.50
C GLU A 129 7.67 2.01 -10.56
N ALA A 130 8.67 2.71 -11.09
CA ALA A 130 8.49 3.67 -12.16
C ALA A 130 7.93 3.01 -13.44
N PHE A 131 8.36 1.78 -13.73
CA PHE A 131 7.80 0.98 -14.81
C PHE A 131 6.33 0.64 -14.56
N CYS A 132 5.98 0.15 -13.36
CA CYS A 132 4.59 -0.15 -12.99
C CYS A 132 3.69 1.09 -13.06
N ARG A 133 4.16 2.24 -12.56
CA ARG A 133 3.43 3.52 -12.63
C ARG A 133 3.14 3.94 -14.07
N ALA A 134 4.09 3.74 -14.98
CA ALA A 134 3.89 4.02 -16.40
C ALA A 134 2.87 3.06 -17.04
N LEU A 135 2.88 1.78 -16.66
CA LEU A 135 1.89 0.80 -17.11
C LEU A 135 0.49 1.10 -16.56
N GLU A 136 0.36 1.46 -15.28
CA GLU A 136 -0.92 1.82 -14.65
C GLU A 136 -1.65 2.91 -15.46
N GLY A 137 -0.93 3.97 -15.85
CA GLY A 137 -1.51 5.06 -16.64
C GLY A 137 -1.86 4.67 -18.08
N ARG A 138 -1.13 3.74 -18.69
CA ARG A 138 -1.34 3.31 -20.09
C ARG A 138 -2.42 2.24 -20.20
N TRP A 139 -2.27 1.16 -19.44
CA TRP A 139 -3.19 0.04 -19.44
C TRP A 139 -4.56 0.43 -18.89
N ALA A 140 -4.64 1.50 -18.10
CA ALA A 140 -5.86 2.02 -17.50
C ALA A 140 -6.69 0.89 -16.87
N LEU A 141 -6.01 0.07 -16.06
CA LEU A 141 -6.64 -1.09 -15.42
C LEU A 141 -7.59 -0.60 -14.32
N GLY A 142 -8.82 -1.12 -14.34
CA GLY A 142 -9.87 -0.74 -13.39
C GLY A 142 -10.41 0.67 -13.63
N ASP A 143 -11.50 1.01 -12.95
CA ASP A 143 -12.28 2.22 -13.23
C ASP A 143 -12.26 3.24 -12.07
N CYS A 144 -11.80 2.84 -10.89
CA CYS A 144 -11.80 3.68 -9.68
C CYS A 144 -10.52 3.56 -8.83
N GLY A 145 -9.42 3.09 -9.43
CA GLY A 145 -8.17 2.78 -8.73
C GLY A 145 -8.18 1.44 -8.00
N ASN A 146 -9.09 0.54 -8.40
CA ASN A 146 -9.27 -0.84 -7.93
C ASN A 146 -8.35 -1.84 -8.64
N SER A 147 -7.21 -1.41 -9.19
CA SER A 147 -6.29 -2.29 -9.90
C SER A 147 -5.00 -2.55 -9.15
N VAL A 148 -4.36 -3.68 -9.46
CA VAL A 148 -3.05 -4.07 -8.94
C VAL A 148 -2.22 -4.65 -10.08
N ILE A 149 -0.99 -4.16 -10.24
CA ILE A 149 -0.02 -4.73 -11.17
C ILE A 149 0.98 -5.54 -10.37
N VAL A 150 1.11 -6.83 -10.69
CA VAL A 150 2.21 -7.67 -10.22
C VAL A 150 3.26 -7.70 -11.32
N PHE A 151 4.43 -7.12 -11.03
CA PHE A 151 5.52 -7.03 -11.98
C PHE A 151 6.65 -8.00 -11.64
N VAL A 152 7.18 -8.67 -12.66
CA VAL A 152 8.30 -9.60 -12.56
C VAL A 152 9.41 -9.19 -13.51
N TRP A 153 10.62 -9.04 -12.97
CA TRP A 153 11.83 -8.73 -13.71
C TRP A 153 12.86 -9.85 -13.50
N GLN A 154 13.01 -10.71 -14.51
CA GLN A 154 13.81 -11.92 -14.42
C GLN A 154 15.30 -11.66 -14.16
N HIS A 155 15.89 -10.72 -14.91
CA HIS A 155 17.32 -10.49 -14.90
C HIS A 155 17.87 -10.19 -13.50
N TYR A 156 17.11 -9.45 -12.68
CA TYR A 156 17.46 -9.13 -11.30
C TYR A 156 16.67 -9.92 -10.25
N LYS A 157 15.88 -10.92 -10.66
CA LYS A 157 14.98 -11.69 -9.78
C LYS A 157 14.07 -10.80 -8.92
N LYS A 158 13.65 -9.66 -9.48
CA LYS A 158 12.91 -8.63 -8.73
C LYS A 158 11.42 -8.76 -9.02
N MET A 159 10.61 -8.71 -7.97
CA MET A 159 9.15 -8.68 -8.07
C MET A 159 8.62 -7.45 -7.34
N VAL A 160 7.58 -6.83 -7.88
CA VAL A 160 6.90 -5.68 -7.29
C VAL A 160 5.39 -5.88 -7.35
N ILE A 161 4.70 -5.59 -6.25
CA ILE A 161 3.25 -5.52 -6.20
C ILE A 161 2.88 -4.03 -6.16
N TRP A 162 2.24 -3.55 -7.21
CA TRP A 162 1.90 -2.14 -7.42
C TRP A 162 0.37 -1.96 -7.41
N PRO A 163 -0.24 -1.71 -6.24
CA PRO A 163 -1.65 -1.40 -6.12
C PRO A 163 -1.92 0.06 -6.50
N ALA A 164 -3.03 0.29 -7.19
CA ALA A 164 -3.57 1.63 -7.40
C ALA A 164 -4.22 2.17 -6.11
N ARG A 165 -4.61 3.45 -6.13
CA ARG A 165 -5.02 4.21 -4.93
C ARG A 165 -6.08 3.55 -4.05
N LEU A 166 -7.09 2.88 -4.63
CA LEU A 166 -8.11 2.18 -3.83
C LEU A 166 -7.59 0.85 -3.32
N ALA A 167 -6.92 0.06 -4.16
CA ALA A 167 -6.33 -1.22 -3.79
C ALA A 167 -5.24 -1.09 -2.71
N GLU A 168 -4.50 0.02 -2.66
CA GLU A 168 -3.48 0.29 -1.63
C GLU A 168 -4.07 0.41 -0.21
N LYS A 169 -5.40 0.56 -0.08
CA LYS A 169 -6.08 0.50 1.22
C LYS A 169 -6.31 -0.92 1.73
N TYR A 170 -6.20 -1.89 0.84
CA TYR A 170 -6.42 -3.31 1.12
C TYR A 170 -5.12 -4.11 1.07
N ILE A 171 -4.11 -3.62 0.35
CA ILE A 171 -2.80 -4.26 0.25
C ILE A 171 -1.73 -3.24 0.68
N THR A 172 -1.32 -3.33 1.93
CA THR A 172 -0.37 -2.43 2.58
C THR A 172 1.07 -2.66 2.12
N MET A 173 2.00 -1.79 2.52
CA MET A 173 3.43 -2.00 2.24
C MET A 173 3.96 -3.25 2.94
N GLU A 174 3.48 -3.49 4.16
CA GLU A 174 3.84 -4.59 5.05
C GLU A 174 3.36 -5.92 4.48
N GLU A 175 2.09 -6.00 4.07
CA GLU A 175 1.51 -7.17 3.40
C GLU A 175 2.24 -7.49 2.11
N ARG A 176 2.53 -6.47 1.27
CA ARG A 176 3.32 -6.68 0.04
C ARG A 176 4.67 -7.29 0.32
N LYS A 177 5.40 -6.77 1.31
CA LYS A 177 6.71 -7.32 1.72
C LYS A 177 6.55 -8.76 2.20
N ALA A 178 5.55 -9.04 3.04
CA ALA A 178 5.29 -10.38 3.55
C ALA A 178 4.98 -11.38 2.42
N ILE A 179 4.12 -11.00 1.46
CA ILE A 179 3.79 -11.82 0.29
C ILE A 179 5.05 -12.09 -0.55
N LEU A 180 5.85 -11.06 -0.84
CA LEU A 180 7.08 -11.21 -1.63
C LEU A 180 8.14 -12.08 -0.92
N THR A 181 8.24 -12.01 0.41
CA THR A 181 9.11 -12.91 1.19
C THR A 181 8.67 -14.36 1.07
N LYS A 182 7.35 -14.66 1.09
CA LYS A 182 6.83 -16.04 0.97
C LYS A 182 7.20 -16.71 -0.36
N VAL A 183 7.31 -15.93 -1.44
CA VAL A 183 7.60 -16.47 -2.79
C VAL A 183 9.05 -16.29 -3.22
N ASN A 184 9.92 -15.77 -2.34
CA ASN A 184 11.30 -15.46 -2.69
C ASN A 184 12.06 -16.69 -3.20
N ASP A 185 11.86 -17.86 -2.60
CA ASP A 185 12.54 -19.09 -3.02
C ASP A 185 12.23 -19.45 -4.47
N TYR A 186 10.97 -19.31 -4.89
CA TYR A 186 10.56 -19.50 -6.28
C TYR A 186 11.18 -18.45 -7.21
N ALA A 187 11.24 -17.19 -6.78
CA ALA A 187 11.85 -16.11 -7.56
C ALA A 187 13.37 -16.34 -7.78
N GLN A 188 14.08 -16.88 -6.78
CA GLN A 188 15.50 -17.20 -6.90
C GLN A 188 15.78 -18.35 -7.86
N THR A 189 14.85 -19.29 -8.03
CA THR A 189 14.98 -20.47 -8.91
C THR A 189 14.34 -20.29 -10.29
N ASP A 190 13.89 -19.08 -10.65
CA ASP A 190 13.14 -18.79 -11.88
C ASP A 190 11.81 -19.55 -12.01
N ASP A 191 11.25 -20.03 -10.91
CA ASP A 191 9.98 -20.75 -10.92
C ASP A 191 8.79 -19.77 -10.83
N TRP A 192 8.58 -19.02 -11.91
CA TRP A 192 7.66 -17.88 -11.94
C TRP A 192 6.19 -18.27 -11.80
N PHE A 193 5.78 -19.42 -12.32
CA PHE A 193 4.39 -19.85 -12.26
C PHE A 193 3.88 -20.08 -10.82
N PRO A 194 4.52 -20.91 -9.97
CA PRO A 194 4.08 -21.08 -8.59
C PRO A 194 4.27 -19.80 -7.77
N ALA A 195 5.29 -18.98 -8.05
CA ALA A 195 5.42 -17.66 -7.42
C ALA A 195 4.19 -16.79 -7.69
N LEU A 196 3.82 -16.63 -8.97
CA LEU A 196 2.68 -15.81 -9.38
C LEU A 196 1.35 -16.38 -8.89
N SER A 197 1.14 -17.70 -8.97
CA SER A 197 -0.09 -18.33 -8.47
C SER A 197 -0.26 -18.13 -6.95
N THR A 198 0.85 -18.21 -6.20
CA THR A 198 0.85 -17.91 -4.75
C THR A 198 0.53 -16.44 -4.50
N ILE A 199 1.16 -15.52 -5.24
CA ILE A 199 0.85 -14.08 -5.12
C ILE A 199 -0.63 -13.81 -5.40
N ILE A 200 -1.21 -14.38 -6.47
CA ILE A 200 -2.63 -14.18 -6.80
C ILE A 200 -3.52 -14.62 -5.63
N LYS A 201 -3.23 -15.78 -5.04
CA LYS A 201 -3.98 -16.31 -3.90
C LYS A 201 -3.89 -15.40 -2.68
N GLU A 202 -2.69 -14.96 -2.31
CA GLU A 202 -2.49 -14.09 -1.15
C GLU A 202 -3.15 -12.71 -1.37
N ILE A 203 -2.96 -12.10 -2.54
CA ILE A 203 -3.62 -10.85 -2.92
C ILE A 203 -5.15 -11.00 -2.88
N SER A 204 -5.69 -12.13 -3.36
CA SER A 204 -7.13 -12.38 -3.31
C SER A 204 -7.65 -12.40 -1.88
N ASN A 205 -6.90 -12.95 -0.93
CA ASN A 205 -7.29 -12.95 0.48
C ASN A 205 -7.31 -11.53 1.05
N GLU A 206 -6.27 -10.73 0.79
CA GLU A 206 -6.21 -9.34 1.28
C GLU A 206 -7.33 -8.47 0.68
N LEU A 207 -7.61 -8.62 -0.62
CA LEU A 207 -8.66 -7.86 -1.31
C LEU A 207 -10.09 -8.25 -0.92
N ASN A 208 -10.29 -9.44 -0.35
CA ASN A 208 -11.57 -9.86 0.22
C ASN A 208 -11.71 -9.49 1.70
N GLY A 209 -10.62 -9.09 2.36
CA GLY A 209 -10.61 -8.65 3.73
C GLY A 209 -11.22 -7.25 3.91
N PRO A 210 -11.55 -6.86 5.16
CA PRO A 210 -11.85 -5.47 5.45
C PRO A 210 -10.58 -4.62 5.20
N PRO A 211 -10.71 -3.40 4.64
CA PRO A 211 -9.55 -2.52 4.49
C PRO A 211 -8.97 -2.23 5.88
N GLU A 212 -7.63 -2.18 5.99
CA GLU A 212 -7.00 -1.86 7.27
C GLU A 212 -7.53 -0.50 7.78
N PRO A 213 -7.96 -0.42 9.06
CA PRO A 213 -8.34 0.85 9.65
C PRO A 213 -7.08 1.71 9.75
N ARG A 214 -6.88 2.58 8.76
CA ARG A 214 -5.88 3.64 8.84
C ARG A 214 -6.30 4.58 9.96
N PHE A 215 -5.81 4.32 11.17
CA PHE A 215 -5.73 5.36 12.17
C PHE A 215 -4.73 6.37 11.64
N ASP A 216 -5.22 7.40 10.95
CA ASP A 216 -4.38 8.51 10.49
C ASP A 216 -3.52 8.94 11.67
N THR A 217 -2.20 8.88 11.51
CA THR A 217 -1.25 9.31 12.53
C THR A 217 -1.53 10.75 12.96
N GLY A 218 -2.13 11.55 12.05
CA GLY A 218 -2.69 12.87 12.34
C GLY A 218 -3.88 12.84 13.31
N THR A 219 -4.82 11.90 13.16
CA THR A 219 -5.96 11.72 14.08
C THR A 219 -5.50 11.19 15.44
N LEU A 220 -4.54 10.26 15.47
CA LEU A 220 -3.94 9.79 16.73
C LEU A 220 -3.19 10.94 17.45
N SER A 221 -2.40 11.72 16.70
CA SER A 221 -1.71 12.92 17.21
C SER A 221 -2.70 13.98 17.70
N LEU A 222 -3.82 14.17 17.00
CA LEU A 222 -4.88 15.07 17.40
C LEU A 222 -5.55 14.59 18.70
N LEU A 223 -5.86 13.30 18.82
CA LEU A 223 -6.46 12.74 20.04
C LEU A 223 -5.50 12.84 21.23
N LEU A 224 -4.21 12.56 21.03
CA LEU A 224 -3.19 12.69 22.06
C LEU A 224 -2.99 14.15 22.50
N SER A 225 -2.94 15.09 21.56
CA SER A 225 -2.78 16.52 21.86
C SER A 225 -4.01 17.10 22.56
N VAL A 226 -5.22 16.76 22.11
CA VAL A 226 -6.47 17.15 22.78
C VAL A 226 -6.54 16.54 24.18
N GLY A 227 -6.19 15.26 24.34
CA GLY A 227 -6.14 14.59 25.63
C GLY A 227 -5.17 15.28 26.60
N LEU A 228 -3.97 15.64 26.13
CA LEU A 228 -2.96 16.32 26.95
C LEU A 228 -3.39 17.74 27.33
N ALA A 229 -4.03 18.47 26.42
CA ALA A 229 -4.56 19.81 26.68
C ALA A 229 -5.70 19.80 27.72
N VAL A 230 -6.63 18.84 27.61
CA VAL A 230 -7.70 18.65 28.61
C VAL A 230 -7.12 18.26 29.97
N GLY A 231 -6.13 17.35 30.00
CA GLY A 231 -5.46 16.96 31.23
C GLY A 231 -4.75 18.13 31.93
N LEU A 232 -3.99 18.94 31.17
CA LEU A 232 -3.29 20.12 31.70
C LEU A 232 -4.25 21.19 32.20
N THR A 233 -5.34 21.46 31.47
CA THR A 233 -6.34 22.45 31.89
C THR A 233 -7.04 22.04 33.17
N LEU A 234 -7.42 20.76 33.31
CA LEU A 234 -7.97 20.23 34.56
C LEU A 234 -6.97 20.33 35.72
N PHE A 235 -5.70 19.97 35.48
CA PHE A 235 -4.66 20.05 36.50
C PHE A 235 -4.44 21.49 36.98
N ILE A 236 -4.26 22.44 36.05
CA ILE A 236 -4.09 23.86 36.38
C ILE A 236 -5.30 24.39 37.13
N THR A 237 -6.52 24.05 36.68
CA THR A 237 -7.75 24.48 37.33
C THR A 237 -7.83 23.96 38.76
N CYS A 238 -7.55 22.67 38.98
CA CYS A 238 -7.48 22.08 40.31
C CYS A 238 -6.43 22.76 41.20
N CYS A 239 -5.23 23.06 40.67
CA CYS A 239 -4.19 23.75 41.43
C CYS A 239 -4.60 25.17 41.82
N VAL A 240 -5.23 25.94 40.91
CA VAL A 240 -5.72 27.29 41.18
C VAL A 240 -6.85 27.27 42.20
N CYS A 241 -7.79 26.33 42.08
CA CYS A 241 -8.85 26.12 43.07
C CYS A 241 -8.27 25.77 44.44
N ALA A 242 -7.30 24.85 44.52
CA ALA A 242 -6.63 24.51 45.76
C ALA A 242 -5.88 25.71 46.37
N PHE A 243 -5.17 26.51 45.56
CA PHE A 243 -4.47 27.68 46.05
C PHE A 243 -5.43 28.77 46.55
N ARG A 244 -6.56 28.99 45.86
CA ARG A 244 -7.58 29.97 46.26
C ARG A 244 -8.35 29.51 47.51
N CYS A 245 -8.67 28.22 47.61
CA CYS A 245 -9.34 27.64 48.77
C CYS A 245 -8.41 27.58 50.00
N CYS A 246 -7.17 27.11 49.86
CA CYS A 246 -6.22 26.96 50.96
C CYS A 246 -5.48 28.28 51.30
N GLY A 247 -5.29 29.16 50.33
CA GLY A 247 -4.67 30.48 50.54
C GLY A 247 -5.54 31.40 51.39
N ASN A 248 -6.86 31.34 51.24
CA ASN A 248 -7.79 32.16 52.01
C ASN A 248 -7.97 31.69 53.47
N VAL A 249 -7.62 30.44 53.78
CA VAL A 249 -7.65 29.90 55.15
C VAL A 249 -6.54 30.55 56.00
N LYS A 250 -5.32 30.68 55.46
CA LYS A 250 -4.20 31.32 56.17
C LYS A 250 -4.46 32.78 56.49
N THR A 251 -5.09 33.54 55.59
CA THR A 251 -5.48 34.94 55.84
C THR A 251 -6.55 35.07 56.91
N ARG A 252 -7.52 34.14 56.94
CA ARG A 252 -8.60 34.13 57.94
C ARG A 252 -8.09 33.77 59.33
N GLU A 253 -7.16 32.83 59.45
CA GLU A 253 -6.52 32.48 60.73
C GLU A 253 -5.65 33.62 61.27
N ARG A 254 -4.86 34.26 60.41
CA ARG A 254 -4.04 35.43 60.80
C ARG A 254 -4.89 36.61 61.26
N ARG A 255 -6.03 36.85 60.60
CA ARG A 255 -6.94 37.94 60.99
C ARG A 255 -7.57 37.66 62.35
N LYS A 256 -8.02 36.43 62.60
CA LYS A 256 -8.55 36.00 63.90
C LYS A 256 -7.51 36.04 65.02
N SER A 257 -6.24 35.73 64.75
CA SER A 257 -5.19 35.80 65.78
C SER A 257 -4.83 37.24 66.16
N VAL A 258 -4.78 38.15 65.18
CA VAL A 258 -4.57 39.59 65.40
C VAL A 258 -5.73 40.22 66.16
N GLU A 259 -6.97 39.87 65.82
CA GLU A 259 -8.18 40.37 66.48
C GLU A 259 -8.22 39.96 67.96
N ARG A 260 -7.90 38.69 68.27
CA ARG A 260 -7.76 38.22 69.66
C ARG A 260 -6.63 38.91 70.42
N ALA A 261 -5.51 39.21 69.75
CA ALA A 261 -4.40 39.93 70.38
C ALA A 261 -4.79 41.39 70.71
N MET A 262 -5.55 42.05 69.83
CA MET A 262 -6.07 43.39 70.07
C MET A 262 -7.11 43.42 71.21
N ASP A 263 -8.00 42.43 71.28
CA ASP A 263 -8.97 42.34 72.39
C ASP A 263 -8.29 42.10 73.73
N ASN A 264 -7.25 41.27 73.78
CA ASN A 264 -6.45 41.07 74.99
C ASN A 264 -5.72 42.34 75.42
N LEU A 265 -5.16 43.10 74.48
CA LEU A 265 -4.54 44.40 74.77
C LEU A 265 -5.58 45.40 75.29
N ARG A 266 -6.75 45.51 74.65
CA ARG A 266 -7.85 46.37 75.08
C ARG A 266 -8.30 46.04 76.51
N ASN A 267 -8.47 44.75 76.81
CA ASN A 267 -8.84 44.29 78.16
C ASN A 267 -7.74 44.56 79.21
N SER A 268 -6.47 44.49 78.81
CA SER A 268 -5.34 44.81 79.71
C SER A 268 -5.24 46.30 80.03
N VAL A 269 -5.58 47.17 79.08
CA VAL A 269 -5.59 48.63 79.26
C VAL A 269 -6.79 49.05 80.14
N ILE A 270 -7.97 48.46 79.94
CA ILE A 270 -9.14 48.71 80.79
C ILE A 270 -8.86 48.32 82.26
N ARG A 271 -8.13 47.22 82.51
CA ARG A 271 -7.74 46.82 83.87
C ARG A 271 -6.72 47.74 84.54
N ARG A 272 -5.95 48.54 83.77
CA ARG A 272 -4.97 49.50 84.31
C ARG A 272 -5.51 50.93 84.41
N GLY A 273 -6.71 51.19 83.88
CA GLY A 273 -7.32 52.52 83.83
C GLY A 273 -8.42 52.77 84.85
N ASN A 274 -8.67 51.86 85.80
CA ASN A 274 -9.60 52.12 86.89
C ASN A 274 -8.79 52.51 88.15
N PRO A 275 -8.89 53.78 88.62
CA PRO A 275 -8.21 54.24 89.82
C PRO A 275 -8.70 53.55 91.09
#